data_AF-B7AVK8-F1
#
_entry.id   AF-B7AVK8-F1
#
_cell.length_a   1.000
_cell.length_b   1.000
_cell.length_c   1.000
_cell.angle_alpha   90.00
_cell.angle_beta   90.00
_cell.angle_gamma   90.00
#
_symmetry.space_group_name_H-M   'P 1'
#
loop_
_entity.id
_entity.type
_entity.pdbx_description
1 polymer ?
#
loop_
_entity_poly.entity_id
_entity_poly.type
_entity_poly.pdbx_seq_one_letter_code
_entity_poly.pdbx_strand_id
1 'polypeptide(L)'
;MCDCRPDYISVTFGAGGSSNNNKTIQLARKIKEKYHVEPVVHLTCLCYNRAEIDEFVRELTAEGIENILALRGDRNPDVPAKEDFAHASDLIKYLRATTGDRFCIAGACYPDVHPETGNRVDDINNLKIKTDAGADILISQLFFDNDTFLQFVSDCRRARIEVPIVPGIMPCINAAQIQRMVTMCGAKFPERFRKLIRKYGDNKDALLMQEWHTARAR
;
A
#
# COMPACT_ATOMS: atom_id res chain seq x y z
N MET A 1 -10.05 13.62 15.33
CA MET A 1 -9.28 12.78 14.38
C MET A 1 -8.57 11.61 15.07
N CYS A 2 -8.30 11.66 16.38
CA CYS A 2 -7.65 10.56 17.12
C CYS A 2 -8.60 9.70 17.98
N ASP A 3 -9.92 9.86 17.87
CA ASP A 3 -10.86 9.12 18.72
C ASP A 3 -10.79 7.59 18.48
N CYS A 4 -10.31 7.18 17.30
CA CYS A 4 -10.16 5.76 16.92
C CYS A 4 -8.80 5.13 17.27
N ARG A 5 -7.84 5.89 17.83
CA ARG A 5 -6.49 5.42 18.22
C ARG A 5 -5.83 4.44 17.23
N PRO A 6 -5.54 4.86 15.98
CA PRO A 6 -4.94 3.97 14.98
C PRO A 6 -3.52 3.56 15.37
N ASP A 7 -3.11 2.34 15.01
CA ASP A 7 -1.74 1.85 15.20
C ASP A 7 -0.74 2.66 14.36
N TYR A 8 -1.12 2.99 13.12
CA TYR A 8 -0.32 3.84 12.25
C TYR A 8 -1.18 4.62 11.25
N ILE A 9 -0.60 5.67 10.67
CA ILE A 9 -1.18 6.42 9.54
C ILE A 9 -0.19 6.40 8.40
N SER A 10 -0.60 5.92 7.23
CA SER A 10 0.26 5.95 6.05
C SER A 10 0.19 7.29 5.32
N VAL A 11 1.33 7.72 4.78
CA VAL A 11 1.45 8.94 3.98
C VAL A 11 1.93 8.57 2.59
N THR A 12 1.07 8.82 1.59
CA THR A 12 1.34 8.48 0.20
C THR A 12 2.33 9.44 -0.45
N PHE A 13 3.22 8.88 -1.26
CA PHE A 13 4.02 9.65 -2.22
C PHE A 13 3.24 9.90 -3.50
N GLY A 14 3.37 11.10 -4.07
CA GLY A 14 2.84 11.41 -5.38
C GLY A 14 3.57 10.59 -6.46
N ALA A 15 2.82 10.02 -7.41
CA ALA A 15 3.40 9.29 -8.53
C ALA A 15 4.39 10.18 -9.32
N GLY A 16 5.58 9.67 -9.59
CA GLY A 16 6.54 10.30 -10.52
C GLY A 16 7.53 11.28 -9.92
N GLY A 17 8.10 11.04 -8.74
CA GLY A 17 9.37 11.69 -8.33
C GLY A 17 9.33 13.22 -8.20
N SER A 18 8.16 13.85 -8.17
CA SER A 18 8.05 15.30 -8.08
C SER A 18 8.54 15.82 -6.71
N SER A 19 8.86 17.11 -6.67
CA SER A 19 9.41 17.95 -5.58
C SER A 19 8.65 17.95 -4.24
N ASN A 20 7.79 16.96 -3.99
CA ASN A 20 6.93 16.77 -2.83
C ASN A 20 7.56 15.91 -1.71
N ASN A 21 8.80 15.42 -1.82
CA ASN A 21 9.49 14.68 -0.76
C ASN A 21 9.38 15.41 0.60
N ASN A 22 9.68 16.72 0.59
CA ASN A 22 9.58 17.57 1.78
C ASN A 22 8.17 17.63 2.38
N LYS A 23 7.11 17.64 1.55
CA LYS A 23 5.74 17.70 2.07
C LYS A 23 5.33 16.39 2.74
N THR A 24 5.75 15.25 2.18
CA THR A 24 5.47 13.96 2.78
C THR A 24 6.16 13.81 4.14
N ILE A 25 7.45 14.15 4.22
CA ILE A 25 8.21 14.08 5.48
C ILE A 25 7.63 15.05 6.51
N GLN A 26 7.33 16.29 6.12
CA GLN A 26 6.69 17.27 7.02
C GLN A 26 5.34 16.77 7.55
N LEU A 27 4.55 16.10 6.71
CA LEU A 27 3.27 15.53 7.12
C LEU A 27 3.46 14.34 8.07
N ALA A 28 4.41 13.44 7.77
CA ALA A 28 4.74 12.30 8.62
C ALA A 28 5.23 12.75 10.00
N ARG A 29 6.12 13.74 10.04
CA ARG A 29 6.54 14.40 11.28
C ARG A 29 5.35 14.98 12.04
N LYS A 30 4.49 15.74 11.36
CA LYS A 30 3.30 16.32 11.99
C LYS A 30 2.38 15.25 12.57
N ILE A 31 2.27 14.09 11.92
CA ILE A 31 1.52 12.95 12.44
C ILE A 31 2.13 12.44 13.75
N LYS A 32 3.45 12.23 13.78
CA LYS A 32 4.16 11.76 14.97
C LYS A 32 4.11 12.78 16.12
N GLU A 33 4.43 14.05 15.85
CA GLU A 33 4.53 15.10 16.87
C GLU A 33 3.16 15.57 17.39
N LYS A 34 2.17 15.78 16.50
CA LYS A 34 0.89 16.38 16.87
C LYS A 34 -0.17 15.35 17.26
N TYR A 35 -0.18 14.20 16.58
CA TYR A 35 -1.22 13.19 16.78
C TYR A 35 -0.72 11.98 17.58
N HIS A 36 0.59 11.88 17.84
CA HIS A 36 1.21 10.79 18.60
C HIS A 36 0.85 9.41 18.02
N VAL A 37 0.84 9.32 16.70
CA VAL A 37 0.60 8.09 15.94
C VAL A 37 1.83 7.84 15.06
N GLU A 38 2.21 6.57 14.88
CA GLU A 38 3.33 6.23 14.02
C GLU A 38 3.01 6.46 12.54
N PRO A 39 3.83 7.24 11.81
CA PRO A 39 3.65 7.39 10.38
C PRO A 39 4.30 6.23 9.62
N VAL A 40 3.65 5.76 8.56
CA VAL A 40 4.25 4.87 7.55
C VAL A 40 4.44 5.64 6.26
N VAL A 41 5.69 5.89 5.88
CA VAL A 41 6.00 6.69 4.71
C VAL A 41 6.14 5.81 3.47
N HIS A 42 5.37 6.09 2.42
CA HIS A 42 5.54 5.37 1.16
C HIS A 42 6.88 5.76 0.53
N LEU A 43 7.61 4.83 -0.08
CA LEU A 43 8.84 5.14 -0.81
C LEU A 43 8.87 4.35 -2.11
N THR A 44 8.82 5.05 -3.24
CA THR A 44 8.87 4.46 -4.58
C THR A 44 10.29 4.46 -5.12
N CYS A 45 10.69 3.45 -5.91
CA CYS A 45 12.07 3.35 -6.38
C CYS A 45 12.30 3.62 -7.88
N LEU A 46 11.28 3.49 -8.75
CA LEU A 46 11.48 3.55 -10.22
C LEU A 46 12.16 4.82 -10.72
N CYS A 47 11.88 5.98 -10.10
CA CYS A 47 12.37 7.27 -10.57
C CYS A 47 13.56 7.80 -9.74
N TYR A 48 14.12 6.98 -8.84
CA TYR A 48 15.17 7.41 -7.92
C TYR A 48 16.43 6.57 -8.08
N ASN A 49 17.58 7.21 -7.93
CA ASN A 49 18.88 6.54 -7.83
C ASN A 49 19.27 6.34 -6.37
N ARG A 50 20.36 5.60 -6.13
CA ARG A 50 20.86 5.34 -4.78
C ARG A 50 21.11 6.60 -3.95
N ALA A 51 21.73 7.63 -4.53
CA ALA A 51 22.07 8.86 -3.81
C ALA A 51 20.81 9.61 -3.33
N GLU A 52 19.75 9.65 -4.14
CA GLU A 52 18.48 10.26 -3.74
C GLU A 52 17.75 9.43 -2.67
N ILE A 53 17.82 8.10 -2.74
CA ILE A 53 17.30 7.23 -1.67
C ILE A 53 18.08 7.43 -0.38
N ASP A 54 19.40 7.57 -0.44
CA ASP A 54 20.25 7.81 0.74
C ASP A 54 19.94 9.16 1.40
N GLU A 55 19.72 10.21 0.59
CA GLU A 55 19.26 11.51 1.09
C GLU A 55 17.91 11.38 1.78
N PHE A 56 16.97 10.66 1.18
CA PHE A 56 15.66 10.43 1.75
C PHE A 56 15.72 9.66 3.08
N VAL A 57 16.52 8.60 3.14
CA VAL A 57 16.77 7.81 4.34
C VAL A 57 17.36 8.67 5.46
N ARG A 58 18.30 9.56 5.13
CA ARG A 58 18.89 10.50 6.08
C ARG A 58 17.84 11.44 6.66
N GLU A 59 16.97 11.99 5.82
CA GLU A 59 15.87 12.86 6.26
C GLU A 59 14.87 12.12 7.16
N LEU A 60 14.43 10.92 6.76
CA LEU A 60 13.54 10.09 7.59
C LEU A 60 14.16 9.80 8.96
N THR A 61 15.45 9.47 8.98
CA THR A 61 16.19 9.20 10.23
C THR A 61 16.27 10.44 11.11
N ALA A 62 16.54 11.62 10.52
CA ALA A 62 16.62 12.87 11.26
C ALA A 62 15.28 13.27 11.90
N GLU A 63 14.16 12.93 11.26
CA GLU A 63 12.81 13.21 11.76
C GLU A 63 12.25 12.07 12.64
N GLY A 64 13.07 11.05 12.96
CA GLY A 64 12.68 9.93 13.83
C GLY A 64 11.58 9.05 13.23
N ILE A 65 11.48 8.98 11.90
CA ILE A 65 10.53 8.10 11.20
C ILE A 65 11.17 6.72 11.06
N GLU A 66 10.42 5.68 11.44
CA GLU A 66 10.95 4.31 11.53
C GLU A 66 10.20 3.33 10.63
N ASN A 67 9.13 3.76 9.94
CA ASN A 67 8.30 2.85 9.13
C ASN A 67 8.22 3.31 7.67
N ILE A 68 8.57 2.40 6.75
CA ILE A 68 8.57 2.65 5.29
C ILE A 68 7.68 1.61 4.61
N LEU A 69 6.81 2.06 3.70
CA LEU A 69 6.17 1.18 2.71
C LEU A 69 6.96 1.25 1.39
N ALA A 70 7.79 0.24 1.15
CA ALA A 70 8.63 0.16 -0.03
C ALA A 70 7.81 -0.30 -1.26
N LEU A 71 7.83 0.52 -2.29
CA LEU A 71 7.04 0.37 -3.51
C LEU A 71 7.96 0.48 -4.72
N ARG A 72 7.56 -0.18 -5.81
CA ARG A 72 8.17 0.08 -7.10
C ARG A 72 7.78 1.48 -7.59
N GLY A 73 6.50 1.80 -7.46
CA GLY A 73 5.88 2.97 -8.07
C GLY A 73 5.25 2.63 -9.42
N ASP A 74 4.43 3.56 -9.90
CA ASP A 74 3.81 3.49 -11.22
C ASP A 74 4.73 4.15 -12.26
N ARG A 75 4.71 3.64 -13.49
CA ARG A 75 5.45 4.25 -14.59
C ARG A 75 4.79 5.59 -14.95
N ASN A 76 5.58 6.65 -14.94
CA ASN A 76 5.15 7.96 -15.43
C ASN A 76 5.82 8.23 -16.79
N PRO A 77 5.06 8.44 -17.89
CA PRO A 77 5.63 8.80 -19.19
C PRO A 77 6.53 10.05 -19.15
N ASP A 78 6.24 10.98 -18.23
CA ASP A 78 6.95 12.25 -18.11
C ASP A 78 8.23 12.18 -17.26
N VAL A 79 8.43 11.07 -16.53
CA VAL A 79 9.57 10.91 -15.62
C VAL A 79 10.26 9.58 -15.91
N PRO A 80 11.45 9.62 -16.54
CA PRO A 80 12.14 8.41 -16.94
C PRO A 80 12.47 7.54 -15.72
N ALA A 81 12.28 6.24 -15.87
CA ALA A 81 12.77 5.29 -14.89
C ALA A 81 14.29 5.32 -14.85
N LYS A 82 14.85 5.23 -13.65
CA LYS A 82 16.28 5.04 -13.40
C LYS A 82 16.57 3.55 -13.25
N GLU A 83 17.82 3.16 -13.48
CA GLU A 83 18.20 1.74 -13.57
C GLU A 83 18.60 1.14 -12.21
N ASP A 84 18.74 1.96 -11.16
CA ASP A 84 19.21 1.51 -9.85
C ASP A 84 18.27 0.48 -9.17
N PHE A 85 16.96 0.62 -9.38
CA PHE A 85 15.93 -0.20 -8.73
C PHE A 85 14.79 -0.55 -9.69
N ALA A 86 14.80 -1.78 -10.23
CA ALA A 86 13.76 -2.26 -11.14
C ALA A 86 12.48 -2.67 -10.38
N HIS A 87 12.65 -3.21 -9.18
CA HIS A 87 11.58 -3.75 -8.36
C HIS A 87 11.64 -3.25 -6.91
N ALA A 88 10.51 -3.29 -6.22
CA ALA A 88 10.44 -2.95 -4.79
C ALA A 88 11.37 -3.82 -3.93
N SER A 89 11.62 -5.07 -4.34
CA SER A 89 12.59 -5.96 -3.68
C SER A 89 14.02 -5.41 -3.71
N ASP A 90 14.40 -4.71 -4.79
CA ASP A 90 15.74 -4.12 -4.93
C ASP A 90 15.92 -2.98 -3.93
N LEU A 91 14.87 -2.14 -3.79
CA LEU A 91 14.85 -1.08 -2.78
C LEU A 91 14.91 -1.66 -1.36
N ILE A 92 14.10 -2.67 -1.04
CA ILE A 92 14.09 -3.29 0.30
C ILE A 92 15.47 -3.87 0.62
N LYS A 93 16.05 -4.64 -0.31
CA LYS A 93 17.38 -5.23 -0.14
C LYS A 93 18.44 -4.15 0.07
N TYR A 94 18.36 -3.05 -0.68
CA TYR A 94 19.26 -1.92 -0.54
C TYR A 94 19.13 -1.24 0.83
N LEU A 95 17.90 -0.91 1.26
CA LEU A 95 17.62 -0.32 2.57
C LEU A 95 18.14 -1.21 3.69
N ARG A 96 17.93 -2.53 3.61
CA ARG A 96 18.48 -3.48 4.59
C ARG A 96 20.00 -3.46 4.62
N ALA A 97 20.64 -3.47 3.46
CA ALA A 97 22.11 -3.44 3.38
C ALA A 97 22.72 -2.15 3.92
N THR A 98 22.07 -0.99 3.74
CA THR A 98 22.61 0.32 4.12
C THR A 98 22.16 0.80 5.50
N THR A 99 21.02 0.31 6.00
CA THR A 99 20.41 0.80 7.26
C THR A 99 20.19 -0.29 8.32
N GLY A 100 20.38 -1.56 7.96
CA GLY A 100 20.11 -2.70 8.84
C GLY A 100 18.63 -2.76 9.25
N ASP A 101 18.40 -2.89 10.56
CA ASP A 101 17.07 -3.02 11.16
C ASP A 101 16.50 -1.66 11.62
N ARG A 102 17.09 -0.54 11.18
CA ARG A 102 16.62 0.80 11.56
C ARG A 102 15.16 1.05 11.19
N PHE A 103 14.72 0.53 10.04
CA PHE A 103 13.35 0.71 9.57
C PHE A 103 12.57 -0.58 9.65
N CYS A 104 11.30 -0.48 10.06
CA CYS A 104 10.27 -1.46 9.72
C CYS A 104 9.86 -1.24 8.26
N ILE A 105 10.05 -2.25 7.41
CA ILE A 105 9.82 -2.15 5.97
C ILE A 105 8.59 -2.96 5.58
N ALA A 106 7.50 -2.26 5.28
CA ALA A 106 6.31 -2.83 4.70
C ALA A 106 6.48 -3.02 3.17
N GLY A 107 5.86 -4.07 2.63
CA GLY A 107 5.75 -4.31 1.20
C GLY A 107 4.31 -4.40 0.72
N ALA A 108 4.00 -3.89 -0.47
CA ALA A 108 2.67 -4.09 -1.07
C ALA A 108 2.48 -5.53 -1.56
N CYS A 109 1.27 -6.08 -1.44
CA CYS A 109 0.87 -7.36 -2.03
C CYS A 109 -0.50 -7.29 -2.72
N TYR A 110 -0.82 -8.24 -3.61
CA TYR A 110 -1.96 -8.12 -4.53
C TYR A 110 -2.88 -9.36 -4.43
N PRO A 111 -3.93 -9.31 -3.59
CA PRO A 111 -4.90 -10.40 -3.49
C PRO A 111 -5.59 -10.72 -4.81
N ASP A 112 -5.57 -9.82 -5.79
CA ASP A 112 -6.18 -9.98 -7.11
C ASP A 112 -5.19 -10.19 -8.26
N VAL A 113 -3.92 -10.52 -7.94
CA VAL A 113 -2.76 -10.60 -8.85
C VAL A 113 -2.36 -9.22 -9.36
N HIS A 114 -1.06 -8.91 -9.37
CA HIS A 114 -0.58 -7.66 -9.95
C HIS A 114 -0.93 -7.58 -11.45
N PRO A 115 -1.44 -6.44 -11.97
CA PRO A 115 -1.86 -6.33 -13.39
C PRO A 115 -0.76 -6.62 -14.42
N GLU A 116 0.49 -6.35 -14.07
CA GLU A 116 1.66 -6.63 -14.91
C GLU A 116 2.21 -8.07 -14.74
N THR A 117 1.53 -8.92 -13.98
CA THR A 117 1.91 -10.31 -13.78
C THR A 117 0.89 -11.24 -14.42
N GLY A 118 1.39 -12.24 -15.16
CA GLY A 118 0.53 -13.10 -15.99
C GLY A 118 -0.34 -14.09 -15.19
N ASN A 119 0.05 -14.45 -13.98
CA ASN A 119 -0.67 -15.43 -13.15
C ASN A 119 -0.36 -15.31 -11.65
N ARG A 120 -1.16 -15.99 -10.82
CA ARG A 120 -1.03 -16.02 -9.36
C ARG A 120 0.31 -16.58 -8.88
N VAL A 121 0.83 -17.61 -9.53
CA VAL A 121 2.04 -18.31 -9.07
C VAL A 121 3.24 -17.37 -9.14
N ASP A 122 3.39 -16.67 -10.26
CA ASP A 122 4.46 -15.69 -10.46
C ASP A 122 4.33 -14.51 -9.50
N ASP A 123 3.10 -14.05 -9.23
CA ASP A 123 2.84 -12.95 -8.29
C ASP A 123 3.27 -13.33 -6.86
N ILE A 124 2.97 -14.56 -6.42
CA ILE A 124 3.40 -15.09 -5.13
C ILE A 124 4.92 -15.31 -5.09
N ASN A 125 5.54 -15.79 -6.18
CA ASN A 125 7.00 -15.93 -6.26
C ASN A 125 7.70 -14.58 -6.15
N ASN A 126 7.20 -13.55 -6.83
CA ASN A 126 7.72 -12.18 -6.73
C ASN A 126 7.53 -11.60 -5.32
N LEU A 127 6.40 -11.91 -4.68
CA LEU A 127 6.17 -11.55 -3.29
C LEU A 127 7.16 -12.24 -2.35
N LYS A 128 7.49 -13.52 -2.59
CA LYS A 128 8.51 -14.25 -1.83
C LYS A 128 9.89 -13.60 -1.96
N ILE A 129 10.29 -13.20 -3.17
CA ILE A 129 11.53 -12.44 -3.40
C ILE A 129 11.53 -11.15 -2.57
N LYS A 130 10.39 -10.45 -2.54
CA LYS A 130 10.23 -9.21 -1.76
C LYS A 130 10.37 -9.44 -0.25
N THR A 131 9.78 -10.51 0.28
CA THR A 131 9.90 -10.83 1.71
C THR A 131 11.29 -11.32 2.06
N ASP A 132 11.92 -12.09 1.18
CA ASP A 132 13.31 -12.57 1.37
C ASP A 132 14.34 -11.44 1.29
N ALA A 133 14.00 -10.35 0.60
CA ALA A 133 14.79 -9.12 0.63
C ALA A 133 14.74 -8.40 1.98
N GLY A 134 13.81 -8.76 2.87
CA GLY A 134 13.69 -8.23 4.23
C GLY A 134 12.47 -7.34 4.48
N ALA A 135 11.34 -7.58 3.82
CA ALA A 135 10.08 -6.93 4.21
C ALA A 135 9.56 -7.56 5.52
N ASP A 136 9.17 -6.73 6.48
CA ASP A 136 8.70 -7.19 7.81
C ASP A 136 7.20 -7.47 7.82
N ILE A 137 6.45 -6.77 6.98
CA ILE A 137 4.99 -6.81 6.92
C ILE A 137 4.52 -6.58 5.49
N LEU A 138 3.38 -7.17 5.14
CA LEU A 138 2.75 -6.94 3.85
C LEU A 138 1.44 -6.19 4.04
N ILE A 139 1.19 -5.21 3.17
CA ILE A 139 -0.07 -4.48 3.10
C ILE A 139 -0.72 -4.80 1.75
N SER A 140 -1.93 -5.34 1.79
CA SER A 140 -2.61 -5.73 0.57
C SER A 140 -3.16 -4.52 -0.18
N GLN A 141 -3.13 -4.61 -1.50
CA GLN A 141 -4.01 -3.82 -2.35
C GLN A 141 -5.46 -4.15 -1.98
N LEU A 142 -6.32 -3.18 -2.29
CA LEU A 142 -7.76 -3.26 -2.14
C LEU A 142 -8.35 -4.49 -2.82
N PHE A 143 -9.27 -5.14 -2.13
CA PHE A 143 -10.05 -6.27 -2.63
C PHE A 143 -11.51 -6.10 -2.22
N PHE A 144 -12.42 -6.72 -2.97
CA PHE A 144 -13.86 -6.62 -2.71
C PHE A 144 -14.49 -7.85 -2.08
N ASP A 145 -13.78 -8.97 -2.17
CA ASP A 145 -14.20 -10.29 -1.75
C ASP A 145 -13.23 -10.86 -0.71
N ASN A 146 -13.75 -11.23 0.46
CA ASN A 146 -12.94 -11.74 1.56
C ASN A 146 -12.36 -13.10 1.22
N ASP A 147 -13.08 -13.94 0.47
CA ASP A 147 -12.61 -15.26 0.07
C ASP A 147 -11.37 -15.15 -0.81
N THR A 148 -11.34 -14.16 -1.71
CA THR A 148 -10.14 -13.82 -2.50
C THR A 148 -8.94 -13.49 -1.62
N PHE A 149 -9.12 -12.70 -0.55
CA PHE A 149 -8.03 -12.38 0.38
C PHE A 149 -7.58 -13.58 1.21
N LEU A 150 -8.52 -14.37 1.75
CA LEU A 150 -8.20 -15.57 2.54
C LEU A 150 -7.49 -16.63 1.70
N GLN A 151 -7.92 -16.83 0.45
CA GLN A 151 -7.25 -17.71 -0.50
C GLN A 151 -5.83 -17.22 -0.81
N PHE A 152 -5.65 -15.92 -1.03
CA PHE A 152 -4.34 -15.31 -1.21
C PHE A 152 -3.42 -15.54 0.01
N VAL A 153 -3.92 -15.34 1.24
CA VAL A 153 -3.15 -15.63 2.46
C VAL A 153 -2.75 -17.12 2.51
N SER A 154 -3.67 -18.03 2.17
CA SER A 154 -3.37 -19.47 2.08
C SER A 154 -2.28 -19.78 1.04
N ASP A 155 -2.32 -19.14 -0.13
CA ASP A 155 -1.27 -19.26 -1.16
C ASP A 155 0.09 -18.76 -0.63
N CYS A 156 0.12 -17.62 0.07
CA CYS A 156 1.32 -17.07 0.70
C CYS A 156 1.93 -18.03 1.72
N ARG A 157 1.11 -18.63 2.61
CA ARG A 157 1.59 -19.58 3.61
C ARG A 157 2.14 -20.86 2.96
N ARG A 158 1.50 -21.36 1.90
CA ARG A 158 2.04 -22.49 1.10
C ARG A 158 3.40 -22.16 0.47
N ALA A 159 3.65 -20.91 0.12
CA ALA A 159 4.94 -20.43 -0.39
C ALA A 159 5.96 -20.09 0.72
N ARG A 160 5.65 -20.36 1.99
CA ARG A 160 6.49 -20.02 3.17
C ARG A 160 6.75 -18.52 3.31
N ILE A 161 5.76 -17.71 3.00
CA ILE A 161 5.73 -16.28 3.33
C ILE A 161 5.09 -16.17 4.70
N GLU A 162 5.88 -15.92 5.75
CA GLU A 162 5.41 -15.97 7.16
C GLU A 162 5.15 -14.58 7.77
N VAL A 163 5.58 -13.51 7.09
CA VAL A 163 5.36 -12.15 7.56
C VAL A 163 3.86 -11.84 7.70
N PRO A 164 3.47 -10.93 8.63
CA PRO A 164 2.08 -10.51 8.78
C PRO A 164 1.56 -9.89 7.48
N ILE A 165 0.28 -10.14 7.18
CA ILE A 165 -0.40 -9.61 5.98
C ILE A 165 -1.62 -8.82 6.45
N VAL A 166 -1.59 -7.51 6.24
CA VAL A 166 -2.65 -6.57 6.62
C VAL A 166 -3.58 -6.34 5.43
N PRO A 167 -4.90 -6.53 5.59
CA PRO A 167 -5.86 -6.26 4.52
C PRO A 167 -6.03 -4.76 4.29
N GLY A 168 -5.81 -4.31 3.06
CA GLY A 168 -6.16 -2.97 2.62
C GLY A 168 -7.65 -2.85 2.34
N ILE A 169 -8.38 -2.08 3.15
CA ILE A 169 -9.82 -1.87 3.00
C ILE A 169 -10.08 -0.42 2.60
N MET A 170 -10.73 -0.20 1.44
CA MET A 170 -11.23 1.11 1.05
C MET A 170 -12.73 1.20 1.37
N PRO A 171 -13.14 2.10 2.26
CA PRO A 171 -14.55 2.34 2.51
C PRO A 171 -15.15 3.11 1.34
N CYS A 172 -16.20 2.54 0.75
CA CYS A 172 -16.96 3.14 -0.34
C CYS A 172 -17.94 4.19 0.21
N ILE A 173 -17.51 5.44 0.35
CA ILE A 173 -18.29 6.49 1.03
C ILE A 173 -19.17 7.34 0.10
N ASN A 174 -19.04 7.22 -1.22
CA ASN A 174 -19.93 7.90 -2.17
C ASN A 174 -19.96 7.22 -3.55
N ALA A 175 -21.07 7.42 -4.28
CA ALA A 175 -21.29 6.81 -5.60
C ALA A 175 -20.18 7.15 -6.61
N ALA A 176 -19.59 8.35 -6.56
CA ALA A 176 -18.53 8.77 -7.49
C ALA A 176 -17.22 7.98 -7.29
N GLN A 177 -16.79 7.74 -6.04
CA GLN A 177 -15.65 6.88 -5.75
C GLN A 177 -15.90 5.45 -6.18
N ILE A 178 -17.13 4.95 -5.98
CA ILE A 178 -17.47 3.61 -6.38
C ILE A 178 -17.49 3.47 -7.91
N GLN A 179 -18.00 4.47 -8.64
CA GLN A 179 -17.96 4.48 -10.10
C GLN A 179 -16.52 4.44 -10.61
N ARG A 180 -15.60 5.21 -10.01
CA ARG A 180 -14.16 5.11 -10.32
C ARG A 180 -13.60 3.71 -10.04
N MET A 181 -13.98 3.09 -8.92
CA MET A 181 -13.59 1.71 -8.62
C MET A 181 -14.12 0.72 -9.64
N VAL A 182 -15.37 0.86 -10.08
CA VAL A 182 -15.96 0.01 -11.12
C VAL A 182 -15.20 0.18 -12.44
N THR A 183 -14.79 1.39 -12.80
CA THR A 183 -13.98 1.62 -14.00
C THR A 183 -12.58 1.02 -13.88
N MET A 184 -11.94 1.14 -12.72
CA MET A 184 -10.58 0.63 -12.48
C MET A 184 -10.52 -0.90 -12.32
N CYS A 185 -11.53 -1.50 -11.67
CA CYS A 185 -11.57 -2.92 -11.31
C CYS A 185 -12.48 -3.76 -12.23
N GLY A 186 -13.31 -3.11 -13.05
CA GLY A 186 -14.12 -3.72 -14.10
C GLY A 186 -15.02 -4.86 -13.62
N ALA A 187 -14.85 -6.03 -14.24
CA ALA A 187 -15.67 -7.22 -14.02
C ALA A 187 -15.54 -7.84 -12.61
N LYS A 188 -14.48 -7.50 -11.86
CA LYS A 188 -14.24 -8.02 -10.50
C LYS A 188 -15.06 -7.32 -9.42
N PHE A 189 -15.76 -6.23 -9.76
CA PHE A 189 -16.57 -5.52 -8.79
C PHE A 189 -17.84 -6.32 -8.45
N PRO A 190 -18.05 -6.77 -7.19
CA PRO A 190 -19.11 -7.72 -6.89
C PRO A 190 -20.52 -7.18 -7.14
N GLU A 191 -21.38 -8.03 -7.70
CA GLU A 191 -22.74 -7.66 -8.12
C GLU A 191 -23.60 -7.15 -6.96
N ARG A 192 -23.36 -7.66 -5.73
CA ARG A 192 -23.99 -7.14 -4.51
C ARG A 192 -23.77 -5.64 -4.33
N PHE A 193 -22.56 -5.14 -4.61
CA PHE A 193 -22.22 -3.73 -4.48
C PHE A 193 -22.85 -2.92 -5.62
N ARG A 194 -22.91 -3.46 -6.84
CA ARG A 194 -23.63 -2.80 -7.95
C ARG A 194 -25.10 -2.57 -7.62
N LYS A 195 -25.76 -3.56 -7.02
CA LYS A 195 -27.16 -3.45 -6.57
C LYS A 195 -27.35 -2.39 -5.49
N LEU A 196 -26.43 -2.34 -4.50
CA LEU A 196 -26.45 -1.31 -3.45
C LEU A 196 -26.28 0.11 -4.01
N ILE A 197 -25.36 0.33 -4.96
CA ILE A 197 -25.15 1.64 -5.60
C ILE A 197 -26.39 2.05 -6.38
N ARG A 198 -26.97 1.14 -7.18
CA ARG A 198 -28.19 1.44 -7.95
C ARG A 198 -29.35 1.83 -7.03
N LYS A 199 -29.40 1.27 -5.82
CA LYS A 199 -30.48 1.51 -4.85
C LYS A 199 -30.29 2.77 -4.00
N TYR A 200 -29.05 3.13 -3.66
CA TYR A 200 -28.75 4.19 -2.67
C TYR A 200 -27.77 5.25 -3.15
N GLY A 201 -27.36 5.25 -4.43
CA GLY A 201 -26.34 6.14 -4.98
C GLY A 201 -26.58 7.63 -4.74
N ASP A 202 -27.85 8.04 -4.67
CA ASP A 202 -28.26 9.43 -4.45
C ASP A 202 -28.45 9.79 -2.96
N ASN A 203 -28.40 8.82 -2.04
CA ASN A 203 -28.58 9.02 -0.60
C ASN A 203 -27.31 8.66 0.17
N LYS A 204 -26.49 9.67 0.46
CA LYS A 204 -25.20 9.54 1.17
C LYS A 204 -25.33 8.95 2.57
N ASP A 205 -26.41 9.25 3.29
CA ASP A 205 -26.61 8.78 4.67
C ASP A 205 -26.98 7.29 4.69
N ALA A 206 -27.74 6.82 3.71
CA ALA A 206 -28.08 5.40 3.56
C ALA A 206 -26.85 4.53 3.19
N LEU A 207 -25.90 5.09 2.43
CA LEU A 207 -24.63 4.43 2.08
C LEU A 207 -23.71 4.27 3.30
N LEU A 208 -23.76 5.17 4.28
CA LEU A 208 -22.93 5.12 5.48
C LEU A 208 -23.54 4.26 6.60
N MET A 209 -24.88 4.14 6.67
CA MET A 209 -25.59 3.48 7.79
C MET A 209 -25.74 1.95 7.70
N GLN A 210 -25.66 1.29 6.53
CA GLN A 210 -25.92 -0.15 6.43
C GLN A 210 -24.65 -1.03 6.43
N GLU A 211 -24.21 -1.56 7.57
CA GLU A 211 -23.35 -2.77 7.67
C GLU A 211 -22.10 -2.87 6.76
N TRP A 212 -21.61 -1.77 6.16
CA TRP A 212 -20.50 -1.77 5.21
C TRP A 212 -19.17 -2.12 5.87
N HIS A 213 -19.03 -1.80 7.16
CA HIS A 213 -17.78 -1.92 7.91
C HIS A 213 -17.70 -3.20 8.75
N THR A 214 -18.83 -3.66 9.30
CA THR A 214 -18.86 -4.78 10.25
C THR A 214 -18.70 -6.16 9.58
N ALA A 215 -19.09 -6.29 8.32
CA ALA A 215 -18.98 -7.56 7.58
C ALA A 215 -17.58 -7.83 6.99
N ARG A 216 -16.68 -6.83 6.97
CA ARG A 216 -15.35 -6.92 6.35
C ARG A 216 -14.18 -7.04 7.34
N ALA A 217 -14.40 -6.69 8.60
CA ALA A 217 -13.40 -6.77 9.66
C ALA A 217 -13.50 -8.05 10.52
N ARG A 218 -14.33 -9.02 10.10
CA ARG A 218 -14.46 -10.34 10.71
C ARG A 218 -13.86 -11.40 9.80
#